data_AF-A0A536UF56-F1
#
_entry.id   AF-A0A536UF56-F1
#
_cell.length_a   1.000
_cell.length_b   1.000
_cell.length_c   1.000
_cell.angle_alpha   90.00
_cell.angle_beta   90.00
_cell.angle_gamma   90.00
#
_symmetry.space_group_name_H-M   'P 1'
#
loop_
_entity.id
_entity.type
_entity.pdbx_description
1 polymer ?
#
loop_
_entity_poly.entity_id
_entity_poly.type
_entity_poly.pdbx_seq_one_letter_code
_entity_poly.pdbx_strand_id
1 'polypeptide(L)'
;MSWRLAAVALTLVLIAAGAPRAQSQDATTGASSKGQSIDPLDLQRARAAGLKQKAGKVYYTKKFDLSALPEYKPTQTMSGTIRQWGSNYLADSTLEKSFEDGFHKYHPNVKFENNLGSTFIGIAGLYAKRAELAPMGRRATWDELQGYQRVFNTLPVEIAMATGSYDVAGWTFALVVLV
;
A
#
# COMPACT_ATOMS: atom_id res chain seq x y z
N MET A 1 1.54 65.67 46.97
CA MET A 1 0.65 66.24 48.00
C MET A 1 0.04 65.07 48.77
N SER A 2 0.49 64.87 50.01
CA SER A 2 -0.03 63.95 51.05
C SER A 2 -1.54 64.17 51.30
N TRP A 3 -2.40 63.30 51.83
CA TRP A 3 -2.44 62.08 52.65
C TRP A 3 -3.83 61.41 52.37
N ARG A 4 -4.15 60.14 52.65
CA ARG A 4 -4.34 59.53 53.97
C ARG A 4 -4.48 58.01 53.87
N LEU A 5 -3.90 57.36 54.88
CA LEU A 5 -3.97 55.94 55.21
C LEU A 5 -5.36 55.52 55.72
N ALA A 6 -5.74 54.28 55.43
CA ALA A 6 -6.56 53.47 56.33
C ALA A 6 -5.86 52.10 56.48
N ALA A 7 -5.33 51.85 57.67
CA ALA A 7 -4.79 50.58 58.10
C ALA A 7 -5.82 49.91 59.02
N VAL A 8 -6.13 48.63 58.79
CA VAL A 8 -6.75 47.77 59.81
C VAL A 8 -6.18 46.34 59.71
N ALA A 9 -5.55 45.96 60.82
CA ALA A 9 -5.40 44.64 61.43
C ALA A 9 -4.78 43.47 60.65
N LEU A 10 -3.46 43.39 60.85
CA LEU A 10 -2.68 42.21 61.23
C LEU A 10 -3.48 41.07 61.90
N THR A 11 -3.43 39.86 61.33
CA THR A 11 -3.28 38.63 62.11
C THR A 11 -2.23 37.74 61.45
N LEU A 12 -1.08 37.65 62.11
CA LEU A 12 0.02 36.74 61.81
C LEU A 12 -0.30 35.40 62.47
N VAL A 13 -0.33 34.31 61.69
CA VAL A 13 -0.09 32.96 62.23
C VAL A 13 1.15 32.44 61.53
N LEU A 14 2.26 32.39 62.28
CA LEU A 14 3.45 31.62 61.95
C LEU A 14 3.30 30.21 62.54
N ILE A 15 3.98 29.23 61.92
CA ILE A 15 4.34 27.84 62.31
C ILE A 15 4.02 26.96 61.08
N ALA A 16 4.92 26.22 60.43
CA ALA A 16 6.29 25.81 60.66
C ALA A 16 6.93 25.41 59.31
N ALA A 17 8.25 25.38 59.29
CA ALA A 17 9.08 24.94 58.17
C ALA A 17 8.75 23.51 57.68
N GLY A 18 8.68 23.36 56.35
CA GLY A 18 8.71 22.09 55.65
C GLY A 18 9.02 22.34 54.17
N ALA A 19 10.24 21.99 53.75
CA ALA A 19 10.65 21.97 52.34
C ALA A 19 9.72 21.05 51.51
N PRO A 20 9.62 21.23 50.18
CA PRO A 20 8.53 20.68 49.39
C PRO A 20 8.67 19.16 49.29
N ARG A 21 7.72 18.44 49.88
CA ARG A 21 7.53 17.02 49.58
C ARG A 21 6.64 16.95 48.35
N ALA A 22 7.24 16.66 47.20
CA ALA A 22 6.51 16.27 46.00
C ALA A 22 5.55 15.14 46.40
N GLN A 23 4.25 15.44 46.39
CA GLN A 23 3.23 14.42 46.60
C GLN A 23 3.21 13.52 45.36
N SER A 24 3.89 12.39 45.50
CA SER A 24 3.55 11.16 44.82
C SER A 24 2.08 10.87 45.08
N GLN A 25 1.23 11.11 44.08
CA GLN A 25 -0.10 10.53 44.05
C GLN A 25 0.05 9.07 43.65
N ASP A 26 -0.14 8.20 44.63
CA ASP A 26 -0.23 6.76 44.47
C ASP A 26 -1.37 6.38 43.53
N ALA A 27 -0.99 5.54 42.58
CA ALA A 27 -1.72 4.42 41.99
C ALA A 27 -3.21 4.27 42.39
N THR A 28 -4.08 4.67 41.48
CA THR A 28 -5.31 3.92 41.20
C THR A 28 -5.22 3.35 39.80
N THR A 29 -4.91 2.06 39.75
CA THR A 29 -5.36 1.06 38.76
C THR A 29 -5.21 1.42 37.29
N GLY A 30 -4.14 0.89 36.70
CA GLY A 30 -3.92 0.87 35.27
C GLY A 30 -5.00 0.11 34.51
N ALA A 31 -5.47 0.74 33.45
CA ALA A 31 -5.67 0.05 32.18
C ALA A 31 -4.73 0.74 31.18
N SER A 32 -3.43 0.43 31.28
CA SER A 32 -2.61 0.39 30.07
C SER A 32 -3.44 -0.37 29.04
N SER A 33 -3.78 0.23 27.91
CA SER A 33 -4.32 -0.53 26.79
C SER A 33 -3.25 -1.55 26.43
N LYS A 34 -3.35 -2.73 27.04
CA LYS A 34 -2.51 -3.89 26.76
C LYS A 34 -2.39 -3.94 25.25
N GLY A 35 -1.16 -3.84 24.75
CA GLY A 35 -0.88 -3.99 23.34
C GLY A 35 -1.59 -5.24 22.86
N GLN A 36 -2.72 -5.05 22.19
CA GLN A 36 -3.34 -6.13 21.45
C GLN A 36 -2.32 -6.41 20.37
N SER A 37 -1.58 -7.50 20.54
CA SER A 37 -0.82 -8.08 19.44
C SER A 37 -1.86 -8.44 18.40
N ILE A 38 -2.10 -7.53 17.45
CA ILE A 38 -3.00 -7.81 16.36
C ILE A 38 -2.30 -8.88 15.54
N ASP A 39 -2.90 -10.06 15.42
CA ASP A 39 -2.36 -11.13 14.60
C ASP A 39 -2.12 -10.57 13.17
N PRO A 40 -0.88 -10.61 12.65
CA PRO A 40 -0.58 -10.14 11.30
C PRO A 40 -1.49 -10.76 10.23
N LEU A 41 -1.91 -12.01 10.42
CA LEU A 41 -2.82 -12.69 9.49
C LEU A 41 -4.25 -12.13 9.58
N ASP A 42 -4.71 -11.74 10.77
CA ASP A 42 -5.99 -11.06 10.95
C ASP A 42 -5.97 -9.69 10.26
N LEU A 43 -4.88 -8.92 10.42
CA LEU A 43 -4.70 -7.64 9.73
C LEU A 43 -4.71 -7.81 8.20
N GLN A 44 -4.03 -8.83 7.70
CA GLN A 44 -4.00 -9.14 6.28
C GLN A 44 -5.39 -9.49 5.75
N ARG A 45 -6.14 -10.34 6.47
CA ARG A 45 -7.52 -10.73 6.12
C ARG A 45 -8.48 -9.54 6.14
N ALA A 46 -8.39 -8.67 7.17
CA ALA A 46 -9.19 -7.46 7.26
C ALA A 46 -8.90 -6.49 6.11
N ARG A 47 -7.62 -6.31 5.75
CA ARG A 47 -7.21 -5.50 4.59
C ARG A 47 -7.80 -6.05 3.30
N ALA A 48 -7.69 -7.36 3.06
CA ALA A 48 -8.24 -8.01 1.87
C ALA A 48 -9.76 -7.81 1.76
N ALA A 49 -10.50 -7.94 2.85
CA ALA A 49 -11.94 -7.70 2.88
C ALA A 49 -12.30 -6.24 2.51
N GLY A 50 -11.56 -5.27 3.05
CA GLY A 50 -11.76 -3.85 2.73
C GLY A 50 -11.44 -3.51 1.27
N LEU A 51 -10.50 -4.20 0.64
CA LEU A 51 -10.18 -4.02 -0.78
C LEU A 51 -11.27 -4.56 -1.70
N LYS A 52 -11.86 -5.72 -1.37
CA LYS A 52 -12.98 -6.28 -2.15
C LYS A 52 -14.17 -5.34 -2.25
N GLN A 53 -14.47 -4.58 -1.20
CA GLN A 53 -15.53 -3.58 -1.22
C GLN A 53 -15.24 -2.41 -2.19
N LYS A 54 -13.96 -2.12 -2.43
CA LYS A 54 -13.50 -1.02 -3.28
C LYS A 54 -13.27 -1.44 -4.74
N ALA A 55 -13.11 -2.73 -5.00
CA ALA A 55 -12.72 -3.29 -6.30
C ALA A 55 -13.59 -2.84 -7.48
N GLY A 56 -14.91 -2.82 -7.30
CA GLY A 56 -15.86 -2.45 -8.36
C GLY A 56 -16.09 -0.95 -8.50
N LYS A 57 -15.50 -0.11 -7.63
CA LYS A 57 -15.73 1.33 -7.65
C LYS A 57 -14.73 2.01 -8.58
N VAL A 58 -15.25 2.68 -9.61
CA VAL A 58 -14.46 3.56 -10.47
C VAL A 58 -14.31 4.91 -9.79
N TYR A 59 -13.09 5.27 -9.42
CA TYR A 59 -12.79 6.54 -8.73
C TYR A 59 -12.44 7.68 -9.70
N TYR A 60 -11.79 7.37 -10.82
CA TYR A 60 -11.42 8.36 -11.84
C TYR A 60 -12.45 8.33 -12.99
N THR A 61 -13.17 9.42 -13.18
CA THR A 61 -14.22 9.55 -14.22
C THR A 61 -13.75 10.28 -15.47
N LYS A 62 -12.57 10.92 -15.42
CA LYS A 62 -11.95 11.56 -16.58
C LYS A 62 -11.63 10.49 -17.62
N LYS A 63 -12.26 10.60 -18.79
CA LYS A 63 -11.96 9.75 -19.95
C LYS A 63 -10.86 10.40 -20.77
N PHE A 64 -9.90 9.58 -21.20
CA PHE A 64 -8.89 10.00 -22.16
C PHE A 64 -9.44 9.79 -23.57
N ASP A 65 -9.13 10.73 -24.47
CA ASP A 65 -9.35 10.51 -25.89
C ASP A 65 -8.25 9.59 -26.41
N LEU A 66 -8.65 8.39 -26.84
CA LEU A 66 -7.76 7.35 -27.36
C LEU A 66 -7.85 7.22 -28.89
N SER A 67 -8.60 8.09 -29.56
CA SER A 67 -8.84 8.01 -31.02
C SER A 67 -7.57 8.15 -31.86
N ALA A 68 -6.55 8.81 -31.32
CA ALA A 68 -5.25 8.97 -31.97
C ALA A 68 -4.35 7.72 -31.88
N LEU A 69 -4.70 6.72 -31.06
CA LEU A 69 -3.92 5.50 -30.95
C LEU A 69 -4.20 4.58 -32.15
N PRO A 70 -3.16 3.93 -32.71
CA PRO A 70 -3.35 2.98 -33.80
C PRO A 70 -4.20 1.79 -33.31
N GLU A 71 -5.09 1.31 -34.18
CA GLU A 71 -5.87 0.10 -33.90
C GLU A 71 -4.94 -1.10 -33.76
N TYR A 72 -5.17 -1.91 -32.71
CA TYR A 72 -4.38 -3.11 -32.47
C TYR A 72 -4.66 -4.15 -33.57
N LYS A 73 -3.60 -4.55 -34.27
CA LYS A 73 -3.62 -5.62 -35.27
C LYS A 73 -2.75 -6.78 -34.78
N PRO A 74 -3.34 -7.93 -34.41
CA PRO A 74 -2.55 -9.07 -33.95
C PRO A 74 -1.69 -9.62 -35.10
N THR A 75 -0.37 -9.68 -34.90
CA THR A 75 0.57 -10.17 -35.92
C THR A 75 0.69 -11.70 -35.90
N GLN A 76 0.44 -12.35 -34.76
CA GLN A 76 0.60 -13.79 -34.57
C GLN A 76 -0.47 -14.34 -33.63
N THR A 77 -1.06 -15.50 -33.97
CA THR A 77 -1.94 -16.23 -33.06
C THR A 77 -1.11 -16.98 -32.02
N MET A 78 -1.43 -16.80 -30.75
CA MET A 78 -0.76 -17.46 -29.62
C MET A 78 -1.63 -18.58 -29.04
N SER A 79 -0.99 -19.58 -28.43
CA SER A 79 -1.65 -20.67 -27.70
C SER A 79 -0.78 -21.15 -26.55
N GLY A 80 -1.39 -21.75 -25.53
CA GLY A 80 -0.67 -22.31 -24.38
C GLY A 80 -1.02 -21.58 -23.09
N THR A 81 -0.13 -21.64 -22.10
CA THR A 81 -0.35 -21.03 -20.78
C THR A 81 0.65 -19.92 -20.53
N ILE A 82 0.15 -18.75 -20.15
CA ILE A 82 0.93 -17.63 -19.63
C ILE A 82 0.79 -17.64 -18.10
N ARG A 83 1.91 -17.80 -17.39
CA ARG A 83 1.96 -17.77 -15.92
C ARG A 83 2.33 -16.39 -15.43
N GLN A 84 1.59 -15.90 -14.44
CA GLN A 84 1.81 -14.58 -13.83
C GLN A 84 2.02 -14.72 -12.33
N TRP A 85 3.12 -14.16 -11.82
CA TRP A 85 3.38 -14.09 -10.38
C TRP A 85 3.54 -12.63 -9.98
N GLY A 86 2.84 -12.16 -8.95
CA GLY A 86 2.99 -10.74 -8.59
C GLY A 86 1.89 -10.16 -7.71
N SER A 87 1.60 -8.88 -7.94
CA SER A 87 0.79 -8.04 -7.08
C SER A 87 -0.64 -8.55 -6.93
N ASN A 88 -1.08 -8.73 -5.69
CA ASN A 88 -2.47 -9.01 -5.35
C ASN A 88 -3.42 -7.90 -5.80
N TYR A 89 -2.96 -6.65 -5.91
CA TYR A 89 -3.84 -5.58 -6.37
C TYR A 89 -4.30 -5.72 -7.81
N LEU A 90 -3.55 -6.44 -8.65
CA LEU A 90 -4.04 -6.77 -9.98
C LEU A 90 -5.27 -7.69 -9.87
N ALA A 91 -5.18 -8.76 -9.06
CA ALA A 91 -6.26 -9.71 -8.82
C ALA A 91 -7.44 -9.15 -8.01
N ASP A 92 -7.17 -8.30 -7.03
CA ASP A 92 -8.19 -7.66 -6.20
C ASP A 92 -8.94 -6.57 -6.98
N SER A 93 -8.47 -6.19 -8.17
CA SER A 93 -9.09 -5.20 -9.05
C SER A 93 -9.83 -5.85 -10.23
N THR A 94 -10.59 -5.06 -10.98
CA THR A 94 -11.19 -5.53 -12.24
C THR A 94 -10.19 -5.59 -13.40
N LEU A 95 -8.93 -5.15 -13.21
CA LEU A 95 -7.95 -5.03 -14.29
C LEU A 95 -7.43 -6.37 -14.78
N GLU A 96 -7.17 -7.34 -13.88
CA GLU A 96 -6.74 -8.70 -14.24
C GLU A 96 -7.68 -9.26 -15.31
N LYS A 97 -8.96 -9.38 -14.96
CA LYS A 97 -10.00 -9.88 -15.85
C LYS A 97 -10.13 -9.06 -17.14
N SER A 98 -10.06 -7.73 -17.04
CA SER A 98 -10.20 -6.85 -18.22
C SER A 98 -9.06 -7.05 -19.23
N PHE A 99 -7.83 -7.25 -18.75
CA PHE A 99 -6.68 -7.53 -19.61
C PHE A 99 -6.76 -8.92 -20.23
N GLU A 100 -7.11 -9.95 -19.45
CA GLU A 100 -7.27 -11.30 -19.97
C GLU A 100 -8.40 -11.42 -21.00
N ASP A 101 -9.58 -10.87 -20.68
CA ASP A 101 -10.72 -10.86 -21.60
C ASP A 101 -10.38 -10.06 -22.87
N GLY A 102 -9.61 -8.97 -22.75
CA GLY A 102 -9.10 -8.21 -23.88
C GLY A 102 -8.13 -9.00 -24.75
N PHE A 103 -7.23 -9.76 -24.13
CA PHE A 103 -6.26 -10.60 -24.81
C PHE A 103 -6.92 -11.81 -25.51
N HIS A 104 -7.88 -12.46 -24.85
CA HIS A 104 -8.63 -13.60 -25.38
C HIS A 104 -9.46 -13.28 -26.62
N LYS A 105 -9.86 -12.01 -26.83
CA LYS A 105 -10.52 -11.58 -28.09
C LYS A 105 -9.67 -11.87 -29.33
N TYR A 106 -8.35 -11.81 -29.18
CA TYR A 106 -7.41 -12.05 -30.28
C TYR A 106 -6.71 -13.42 -30.16
N HIS A 107 -6.62 -13.98 -28.95
CA HIS A 107 -5.91 -15.23 -28.66
C HIS A 107 -6.72 -16.17 -27.75
N PRO A 108 -7.82 -16.76 -28.24
CA PRO A 108 -8.75 -17.55 -27.42
C PRO A 108 -8.15 -18.87 -26.89
N ASN A 109 -7.04 -19.34 -27.48
CA ASN A 109 -6.37 -20.59 -27.09
C ASN A 109 -5.30 -20.39 -26.01
N VAL A 110 -5.15 -19.18 -25.49
CA VAL A 110 -4.26 -18.88 -24.37
C VAL A 110 -5.01 -19.06 -23.06
N LYS A 111 -4.30 -19.56 -22.05
CA LYS A 111 -4.77 -19.67 -20.67
C LYS A 111 -3.87 -18.83 -19.78
N PHE A 112 -4.45 -18.21 -18.77
CA PHE A 112 -3.69 -17.51 -17.72
C PHE A 112 -3.66 -18.34 -16.44
N GLU A 113 -2.48 -18.44 -15.83
CA GLU A 113 -2.26 -19.05 -14.52
C GLU A 113 -1.74 -17.97 -13.56
N ASN A 114 -2.59 -17.54 -12.63
CA ASN A 114 -2.33 -16.36 -11.82
C ASN A 114 -1.98 -16.74 -10.38
N ASN A 115 -0.74 -16.44 -10.00
CA ASN A 115 -0.26 -16.46 -8.62
C ASN A 115 0.00 -15.03 -8.14
N LEU A 116 -1.08 -14.28 -7.97
CA LEU A 116 -1.07 -12.87 -7.64
C LEU A 116 -1.18 -12.67 -6.11
N GLY A 117 -0.21 -13.20 -5.37
CA GLY A 117 -0.19 -13.11 -3.91
C GLY A 117 0.49 -11.85 -3.36
N SER A 118 1.52 -11.34 -4.04
CA SER A 118 2.31 -10.20 -3.59
C SER A 118 3.26 -9.68 -4.66
N THR A 119 3.51 -8.37 -4.69
CA THR A 119 4.56 -7.77 -5.54
C THR A 119 5.94 -8.40 -5.29
N PHE A 120 6.23 -8.84 -4.05
CA PHE A 120 7.53 -9.37 -3.67
C PHE A 120 7.85 -10.75 -4.28
N ILE A 121 6.85 -11.48 -4.79
CA ILE A 121 7.09 -12.76 -5.46
C ILE A 121 7.27 -12.63 -6.98
N GLY A 122 7.11 -11.43 -7.54
CA GLY A 122 7.08 -11.22 -8.99
C GLY A 122 8.39 -11.55 -9.69
N ILE A 123 9.46 -10.81 -9.37
CA ILE A 123 10.78 -11.04 -9.98
C ILE A 123 11.31 -12.44 -9.64
N ALA A 124 11.05 -12.94 -8.43
CA ALA A 124 11.35 -14.31 -8.05
C ALA A 124 10.68 -15.34 -8.96
N GLY A 125 9.41 -15.14 -9.30
CA GLY A 125 8.69 -15.97 -10.28
C GLY A 125 9.34 -15.97 -11.66
N LEU A 126 9.81 -14.80 -12.12
CA LEU A 126 10.51 -14.70 -13.40
C LEU A 126 11.83 -15.47 -13.38
N TYR A 127 12.73 -15.16 -12.44
CA TYR A 127 14.06 -15.75 -12.50
C TYR A 127 14.08 -17.23 -12.14
N ALA A 128 13.09 -17.70 -11.38
CA ALA A 128 12.90 -19.13 -11.07
C ALA A 128 12.20 -19.90 -12.20
N LYS A 129 11.90 -19.27 -13.34
CA LYS A 129 11.15 -19.86 -14.47
C LYS A 129 9.79 -20.42 -14.05
N ARG A 130 9.12 -19.76 -13.09
CA ARG A 130 7.77 -20.10 -12.62
C ARG A 130 6.69 -19.18 -13.20
N ALA A 131 7.10 -18.03 -13.75
CA ALA A 131 6.21 -17.08 -14.40
C ALA A 131 6.90 -16.48 -15.63
N GLU A 132 6.10 -16.11 -16.63
CA GLU A 132 6.54 -15.29 -17.77
C GLU A 132 6.28 -13.80 -17.52
N LEU A 133 5.30 -13.48 -16.66
CA LEU A 133 4.92 -12.11 -16.33
C LEU A 133 5.00 -11.85 -14.84
N ALA A 134 5.52 -10.66 -14.48
CA ALA A 134 5.57 -10.17 -13.11
C ALA A 134 4.85 -8.83 -12.96
N PRO A 135 3.51 -8.83 -12.84
CA PRO A 135 2.78 -7.60 -12.54
C PRO A 135 3.15 -7.09 -11.14
N MET A 136 3.67 -5.88 -11.05
CA MET A 136 4.20 -5.31 -9.81
C MET A 136 3.66 -3.89 -9.59
N GLY A 137 3.37 -3.57 -8.32
CA GLY A 137 2.97 -2.22 -7.91
C GLY A 137 4.15 -1.26 -7.69
N ARG A 138 5.38 -1.68 -7.99
CA ARG A 138 6.59 -0.86 -7.90
C ARG A 138 7.59 -1.34 -8.94
N ARG A 139 8.59 -0.49 -9.21
CA ARG A 139 9.77 -0.90 -9.95
C ARG A 139 10.49 -2.03 -9.19
N ALA A 140 11.15 -2.90 -9.94
CA ALA A 140 12.05 -3.90 -9.38
C ALA A 140 13.16 -3.22 -8.59
N THR A 141 13.52 -3.77 -7.43
CA THR A 141 14.66 -3.27 -6.65
C THR A 141 15.97 -3.65 -7.32
N TRP A 142 17.06 -3.00 -6.90
CA TRP A 142 18.40 -3.37 -7.36
C TRP A 142 18.69 -4.86 -7.14
N ASP A 143 18.42 -5.39 -5.95
CA ASP A 143 18.70 -6.80 -5.62
C ASP A 143 17.88 -7.78 -6.47
N GLU A 144 16.62 -7.46 -6.76
CA GLU A 144 15.76 -8.25 -7.64
C GLU A 144 16.31 -8.27 -9.08
N LEU A 145 16.73 -7.11 -9.59
CA LEU A 145 17.34 -7.00 -10.92
C LEU A 145 18.67 -7.74 -11.01
N GLN A 146 19.52 -7.60 -9.99
CA GLN A 146 20.78 -8.34 -9.91
C GLN A 146 20.52 -9.85 -9.88
N GLY A 147 19.53 -10.31 -9.09
CA GLY A 147 19.13 -11.71 -9.04
C GLY A 147 18.74 -12.25 -10.41
N TYR A 148 17.90 -11.53 -11.15
CA TYR A 148 17.51 -11.90 -12.51
C TYR A 148 18.71 -11.91 -13.47
N GLN A 149 19.55 -10.86 -13.43
CA GLN A 149 20.73 -10.75 -14.30
C GLN A 149 21.72 -11.89 -14.09
N ARG A 150 21.93 -12.34 -12.85
CA ARG A 150 22.86 -13.46 -12.56
C ARG A 150 22.37 -14.80 -13.10
N VAL A 151 21.07 -14.95 -13.34
CA VAL A 151 20.49 -16.19 -13.88
C VAL A 151 20.42 -16.15 -15.42
N PHE A 152 20.07 -15.01 -16.02
CA PHE A 152 19.81 -14.92 -17.47
C PHE A 152 20.83 -14.10 -18.26
N ASN A 153 21.80 -13.48 -17.59
CA ASN A 153 22.75 -12.52 -18.20
C ASN A 153 22.06 -11.38 -18.97
N THR A 154 20.83 -11.02 -18.59
CA THR A 154 20.04 -9.93 -19.19
C THR A 154 19.14 -9.30 -18.13
N LEU A 155 18.48 -8.19 -18.45
CA LEU A 155 17.48 -7.54 -17.61
C LEU A 155 16.06 -7.92 -18.06
N PRO A 156 15.08 -7.97 -17.15
CA PRO A 156 13.69 -8.15 -17.53
C PRO A 156 13.18 -6.91 -18.28
N VAL A 157 12.25 -7.13 -19.21
CA VAL A 157 11.56 -6.02 -19.90
C VAL A 157 10.52 -5.43 -18.94
N GLU A 158 10.59 -4.12 -18.74
CA GLU A 158 9.63 -3.39 -17.90
C GLU A 158 8.62 -2.66 -18.78
N ILE A 159 7.33 -2.88 -18.52
CA ILE A 159 6.21 -2.20 -19.19
C ILE A 159 5.32 -1.58 -18.12
N ALA A 160 5.11 -0.26 -18.20
CA ALA A 160 4.18 0.45 -17.32
C ALA A 160 2.74 0.19 -17.79
N MET A 161 1.99 -0.63 -17.04
CA MET A 161 0.59 -0.96 -17.38
C MET A 161 -0.46 -0.08 -16.69
N ALA A 162 -0.10 0.53 -15.55
CA ALA A 162 -1.00 1.37 -14.76
C ALA A 162 -0.21 2.36 -13.91
N THR A 163 -0.85 3.48 -13.56
CA THR A 163 -0.32 4.47 -12.60
C THR A 163 -0.93 4.22 -11.22
N GLY A 164 -0.18 4.54 -10.16
CA GLY A 164 -0.68 4.46 -8.79
C GLY A 164 -1.85 5.42 -8.52
N SER A 165 -2.63 5.15 -7.47
CA SER A 165 -3.67 6.05 -6.99
C SER A 165 -3.05 7.26 -6.30
N TYR A 166 -3.58 8.44 -6.62
CA TYR A 166 -3.16 9.70 -5.98
C TYR A 166 -3.93 9.94 -4.67
N ASP A 167 -5.25 9.81 -4.71
CA ASP A 167 -6.20 10.20 -3.64
C ASP A 167 -7.07 9.03 -3.15
N VAL A 168 -6.85 7.82 -3.68
CA VAL A 168 -7.60 6.62 -3.30
C VAL A 168 -6.76 5.70 -2.42
N ALA A 169 -7.13 5.60 -1.15
CA ALA A 169 -6.47 4.71 -0.20
C ALA A 169 -6.83 3.23 -0.46
N GLY A 170 -5.82 2.36 -0.39
CA GLY A 170 -5.95 0.90 -0.49
C GLY A 170 -5.29 0.31 -1.73
N TRP A 171 -5.05 1.11 -2.77
CA TRP A 171 -4.34 0.68 -3.98
C TRP A 171 -2.85 1.04 -3.90
N THR A 172 -2.07 0.61 -4.89
CA THR A 172 -0.70 1.08 -5.09
C THR A 172 -0.69 2.60 -5.15
N PHE A 173 0.05 3.26 -4.27
CA PHE A 173 0.13 4.71 -4.22
C PHE A 173 0.98 5.26 -5.37
N ALA A 174 0.60 6.42 -5.91
CA ALA A 174 1.52 7.25 -6.68
C ALA A 174 2.53 7.88 -5.71
N LEU A 175 3.83 7.78 -6.00
CA LEU A 175 4.85 8.52 -5.25
C LEU A 175 4.63 10.01 -5.49
N VAL A 176 4.27 10.75 -4.44
CA VAL A 176 4.11 12.21 -4.48
C VAL A 176 5.24 12.83 -3.66
N VAL A 177 6.01 13.72 -4.27
CA VAL A 177 6.93 14.59 -3.53
C VAL A 177 6.08 15.73 -2.96
N LEU A 178 5.87 15.74 -1.64
CA LEU A 178 5.35 16.92 -0.94
C LEU A 178 6.52 17.90 -0.77
N VAL A 179 6.42 19.05 -1.42
CA VAL A 179 7.31 20.20 -1.22
C VAL A 179 6.64 21.23 -0.32
#